data_AF-A0A967VYE9-F1
#
_entry.id   AF-A0A967VYE9-F1
#
_cell.length_a   1.000
_cell.length_b   1.000
_cell.length_c   1.000
_cell.angle_alpha   90.00
_cell.angle_beta   90.00
_cell.angle_gamma   90.00
#
_symmetry.space_group_name_H-M   'P 1'
#
loop_
_entity.id
_entity.type
_entity.pdbx_description
1 polymer ?
#
loop_
_entity_poly.entity_id
_entity_poly.type
_entity_poly.pdbx_seq_one_letter_code
_entity_poly.pdbx_strand_id
1 'polypeptide(L)'
;MTLALQVENKASGSLDSGISASATSLTLKAGEGAEFPSASGDNYFYVTLQTAGGAWEVVKVTAKVSNTFTIERNVDSSTGAAQAFSADDIVSLRYCASVISDIVDELNDHADDHDSRFFTETEHINTSVGAADAGKPIKLDSGGFIDDSMINEAGINHSNITDDESEKHR
;
A
#
# COMPACT_ATOMS: atom_id res chain seq x y z
N MET A 1 12.70 -0.12 4.05
CA MET A 1 12.06 0.28 5.32
C MET A 1 10.62 0.59 4.97
N THR A 2 9.68 -0.01 5.69
CA THR A 2 8.23 0.15 5.42
C THR A 2 7.78 1.50 5.98
N LEU A 3 7.18 2.34 5.14
CA LEU A 3 6.51 3.57 5.54
C LEU A 3 5.22 3.16 6.26
N ALA A 4 4.89 3.74 7.42
CA ALA A 4 3.68 3.36 8.16
C ALA A 4 2.83 4.58 8.55
N LEU A 5 1.56 4.54 8.15
CA LEU A 5 0.56 5.53 8.53
C LEU A 5 0.18 5.36 10.01
N GLN A 6 0.27 6.44 10.79
CA GLN A 6 -0.11 6.46 12.21
C GLN A 6 -1.50 7.10 12.41
N VAL A 7 -2.35 6.48 13.24
CA VAL A 7 -3.72 6.94 13.50
C VAL A 7 -4.02 7.05 14.99
N GLU A 8 -4.79 8.07 15.37
CA GLU A 8 -5.34 8.27 16.72
C GLU A 8 -6.79 8.77 16.63
N ASN A 9 -7.57 8.60 17.70
CA ASN A 9 -8.96 9.03 17.73
C ASN A 9 -9.09 10.52 18.08
N LYS A 10 -9.60 11.31 17.13
CA LYS A 10 -10.13 12.66 17.36
C LYS A 10 -9.12 13.66 17.98
N ALA A 11 -7.86 13.61 17.53
CA ALA A 11 -6.87 14.63 17.86
C ALA A 11 -7.26 16.00 17.30
N SER A 12 -7.24 17.04 18.12
CA SER A 12 -7.46 18.42 17.68
C SER A 12 -6.67 19.41 18.52
N GLY A 13 -6.18 20.47 17.89
CA GLY A 13 -5.55 21.61 18.54
C GLY A 13 -5.74 22.88 17.73
N SER A 14 -5.09 23.95 18.15
CA SER A 14 -5.06 25.26 17.52
C SER A 14 -3.63 25.69 17.28
N LEU A 15 -3.40 26.43 16.20
CA LEU A 15 -2.11 27.05 15.93
C LEU A 15 -1.75 28.07 17.03
N ASP A 16 -0.54 27.98 17.55
CA ASP A 16 0.04 28.95 18.49
C ASP A 16 0.39 30.26 17.77
N SER A 17 0.81 30.15 16.51
CA SER A 17 1.14 31.28 15.64
C SER A 17 0.72 31.00 14.20
N GLY A 18 0.43 32.06 13.43
CA GLY A 18 0.12 31.92 12.01
C GLY A 18 1.28 31.35 11.19
N ILE A 19 0.96 30.64 10.12
CA ILE A 19 1.90 30.02 9.19
C ILE A 19 1.65 30.53 7.76
N SER A 20 2.72 30.76 7.00
CA SER A 20 2.62 31.10 5.58
C SER A 20 2.33 29.86 4.72
N ALA A 21 2.02 30.08 3.44
CA ALA A 21 1.90 29.02 2.44
C ALA A 21 3.23 28.27 2.17
N SER A 22 4.37 28.85 2.56
CA SER A 22 5.71 28.24 2.42
C SER A 22 6.25 27.64 3.72
N ALA A 23 5.48 27.71 4.82
CA ALA A 23 5.94 27.21 6.11
C ALA A 23 6.02 25.67 6.08
N THR A 24 7.20 25.15 6.44
CA THR A 24 7.49 23.71 6.58
C THR A 24 7.37 23.22 8.03
N SER A 25 6.95 24.10 8.93
CA SER A 25 6.71 23.80 10.33
C SER A 25 5.46 24.53 10.81
N LEU A 26 4.71 23.88 11.69
CA LEU A 26 3.66 24.52 12.49
C LEU A 26 3.85 24.21 13.96
N THR A 27 3.32 25.08 14.82
CA THR A 27 3.36 24.89 16.28
C THR A 27 1.94 25.01 16.81
N LEU A 28 1.52 24.01 17.57
CA LEU A 28 0.25 24.02 18.31
C LEU A 28 0.44 24.73 19.66
N LYS A 29 -0.68 25.15 20.26
CA LYS A 29 -0.63 25.69 21.63
C LYS A 29 -0.07 24.65 22.60
N ALA A 30 0.46 25.16 23.71
CA ALA A 30 1.16 24.35 24.69
C ALA A 30 0.31 23.17 25.19
N GLY A 31 0.80 21.95 24.97
CA GLY A 31 0.21 20.70 25.45
C GLY A 31 -0.71 20.01 24.43
N GLU A 32 -1.20 20.73 23.42
CA GLU A 32 -2.14 20.18 22.44
C GLU A 32 -1.47 19.19 21.47
N GLY A 33 -0.15 19.26 21.31
CA GLY A 33 0.59 18.26 20.55
C GLY A 33 0.48 16.85 21.13
N ALA A 34 0.21 16.69 22.43
CA ALA A 34 0.11 15.38 23.07
C ALA A 34 -1.05 14.52 22.52
N GLU A 35 -2.09 15.15 21.99
CA GLU A 35 -3.28 14.50 21.44
C GLU A 35 -3.06 13.90 20.05
N PHE A 36 -1.93 14.16 19.40
CA PHE A 36 -1.62 13.69 18.05
C PHE A 36 -0.64 12.50 18.06
N PRO A 37 -0.69 11.61 17.04
CA PRO A 37 0.24 10.51 16.92
C PRO A 37 1.71 10.96 16.91
N SER A 38 2.61 10.03 17.22
CA SER A 38 4.04 10.27 17.03
C SER A 38 4.42 10.13 15.56
N ALA A 39 5.05 11.15 14.98
CA ALA A 39 5.72 11.07 13.68
C ALA A 39 7.23 11.15 13.90
N SER A 40 7.94 10.08 13.53
CA SER A 40 9.41 10.02 13.57
C SER A 40 9.93 8.94 12.62
N GLY A 41 11.13 9.15 12.08
CA GLY A 41 11.70 8.27 11.06
C GLY A 41 10.81 8.25 9.81
N ASP A 42 10.38 7.06 9.42
CA ASP A 42 9.55 6.80 8.24
C ASP A 42 8.03 6.86 8.54
N ASN A 43 7.63 7.16 9.78
CA ASN A 43 6.22 7.27 10.17
C ASN A 43 5.65 8.65 9.88
N TYR A 44 4.41 8.69 9.42
CA TYR A 44 3.71 9.95 9.12
C TYR A 44 2.22 9.87 9.50
N PHE A 45 1.60 11.05 9.60
CA PHE A 45 0.14 11.19 9.70
C PHE A 45 -0.31 12.45 8.97
N TYR A 46 -1.59 12.55 8.63
CA TYR A 46 -2.14 13.73 7.97
C TYR A 46 -2.95 14.57 8.95
N VAL A 47 -2.89 15.89 8.82
CA VAL A 47 -3.78 16.80 9.57
C VAL A 47 -4.45 17.78 8.63
N THR A 48 -5.69 18.14 8.95
CA THR A 48 -6.43 19.20 8.29
C THR A 48 -6.29 20.49 9.10
N LEU A 49 -5.72 21.50 8.46
CA LEU A 49 -5.77 22.89 8.89
C LEU A 49 -7.07 23.51 8.38
N GLN A 50 -7.80 24.20 9.25
CA GLN A 50 -9.08 24.80 8.90
C GLN A 50 -9.20 26.20 9.50
N THR A 51 -9.49 27.18 8.64
CA THR A 51 -9.79 28.55 9.08
C THR A 51 -11.23 28.66 9.54
N ALA A 52 -11.52 29.66 10.38
CA ALA A 52 -12.91 30.00 10.74
C ALA A 52 -13.78 30.36 9.51
N GLY A 53 -13.15 30.81 8.41
CA GLY A 53 -13.82 31.13 7.15
C GLY A 53 -14.15 29.92 6.27
N GLY A 54 -13.80 28.70 6.69
CA GLY A 54 -14.11 27.46 5.98
C GLY A 54 -13.08 27.03 4.93
N ALA A 55 -12.01 27.80 4.73
CA ALA A 55 -10.86 27.34 3.94
C ALA A 55 -10.13 26.21 4.70
N TRP A 56 -9.71 25.18 3.97
CA TRP A 56 -9.04 24.03 4.55
C TRP A 56 -7.90 23.53 3.66
N GLU A 57 -6.87 22.99 4.33
CA GLU A 57 -5.72 22.34 3.72
C GLU A 57 -5.36 21.08 4.52
N VAL A 58 -5.08 19.98 3.81
CA VAL A 58 -4.49 18.77 4.37
C VAL A 58 -2.98 18.83 4.19
N VAL A 59 -2.25 18.60 5.28
CA VAL A 59 -0.78 18.55 5.30
C VAL A 59 -0.32 17.20 5.83
N LYS A 60 0.83 16.73 5.34
CA LYS A 60 1.49 15.51 5.84
C LYS A 60 2.48 15.89 6.92
N VAL A 61 2.37 15.29 8.10
CA VAL A 61 3.30 15.48 9.22
C VAL A 61 4.32 14.34 9.19
N THR A 62 5.59 14.69 9.00
CA THR A 62 6.71 13.73 8.90
C THR A 62 7.56 13.67 10.16
N ALA A 63 7.51 14.71 11.00
CA ALA A 63 8.13 14.69 12.31
C ALA A 63 7.32 15.50 13.32
N LYS A 64 7.32 15.04 14.58
CA LYS A 64 6.67 15.72 15.70
C LYS A 64 7.63 15.79 16.89
N VAL A 65 7.82 16.99 17.44
CA VAL A 65 8.53 17.21 18.69
C VAL A 65 7.67 18.08 19.61
N SER A 66 7.13 17.47 20.66
CA SER A 66 6.18 18.14 21.58
C SER A 66 5.00 18.75 20.80
N ASN A 67 4.92 20.08 20.69
CA ASN A 67 3.86 20.81 19.99
C ASN A 67 4.24 21.27 18.57
N THR A 68 5.47 21.00 18.12
CA THR A 68 5.96 21.44 16.81
C THR A 68 5.95 20.29 15.81
N PHE A 69 5.28 20.48 14.68
CA PHE A 69 5.15 19.52 13.61
C PHE A 69 5.95 19.99 12.40
N THR A 70 6.75 19.10 11.82
CA THR A 70 7.37 19.27 10.49
C THR A 70 6.39 18.78 9.45
N ILE A 71 6.10 19.62 8.46
CA ILE A 71 4.97 19.41 7.54
C ILE A 71 5.37 19.54 6.07
N GLU A 72 4.76 18.72 5.24
CA GLU A 72 4.68 18.87 3.79
C GLU A 72 3.29 19.42 3.45
N ARG A 73 3.26 20.54 2.72
CA ARG A 73 2.06 21.34 2.44
C ARG A 73 1.30 20.82 1.23
N ASN A 74 0.02 21.18 1.16
CA ASN A 74 -0.85 20.98 0.00
C ASN A 74 -0.92 19.52 -0.49
N VAL A 75 -1.17 18.59 0.42
CA VAL A 75 -1.55 17.22 0.04
C VAL A 75 -2.92 17.24 -0.62
N ASP A 76 -3.84 18.02 -0.04
CA ASP A 76 -5.15 18.36 -0.60
C ASP A 76 -5.57 19.71 -0.03
N SER A 77 -6.40 20.47 -0.75
CA SER A 77 -6.87 21.77 -0.26
C SER A 77 -8.11 22.27 -0.99
N SER A 78 -8.84 23.14 -0.32
CA SER A 78 -10.00 23.84 -0.88
C SER A 78 -9.69 24.72 -2.10
N THR A 79 -8.41 25.03 -2.35
CA THR A 79 -7.97 25.96 -3.40
C THR A 79 -6.95 25.37 -4.39
N GLY A 80 -6.54 24.11 -4.20
CA GLY A 80 -5.51 23.46 -5.01
C GLY A 80 -4.08 23.95 -4.76
N ALA A 81 -3.87 24.81 -3.75
CA ALA A 81 -2.57 25.37 -3.38
C ALA A 81 -2.44 25.52 -1.85
N ALA A 82 -1.19 25.57 -1.36
CA ALA A 82 -0.90 25.82 0.05
C ALA A 82 -1.41 27.21 0.49
N GLN A 83 -2.01 27.27 1.68
CA GLN A 83 -2.70 28.46 2.19
C GLN A 83 -1.99 29.05 3.41
N ALA A 84 -2.22 30.34 3.68
CA ALA A 84 -1.80 30.92 4.96
C ALA A 84 -2.87 30.66 6.01
N PHE A 85 -2.44 30.35 7.23
CA PHE A 85 -3.31 30.18 8.40
C PHE A 85 -2.86 31.15 9.49
N SER A 86 -3.79 31.61 10.30
CA SER A 86 -3.56 32.50 11.42
C SER A 86 -3.41 31.72 12.72
N ALA A 87 -2.96 32.39 13.78
CA ALA A 87 -3.09 31.84 15.13
C ALA A 87 -4.56 31.49 15.41
N ASP A 88 -4.78 30.52 16.30
CA ASP A 88 -6.09 29.97 16.66
C ASP A 88 -6.82 29.15 15.59
N ASP A 89 -6.35 29.13 14.34
CA ASP A 89 -6.90 28.23 13.31
C ASP A 89 -6.77 26.77 13.75
N ILE A 90 -7.77 25.96 13.38
CA ILE A 90 -7.93 24.60 13.89
C ILE A 90 -6.99 23.67 13.16
N VAL A 91 -6.31 22.81 13.91
CA VAL A 91 -5.57 21.66 13.41
C VAL A 91 -6.29 20.41 13.89
N SER A 92 -6.73 19.55 12.97
CA SER A 92 -7.46 18.34 13.33
C SER A 92 -6.96 17.12 12.57
N LEU A 93 -6.82 16.00 13.27
CA LEU A 93 -6.61 14.70 12.65
C LEU A 93 -7.97 14.22 12.11
N ARG A 94 -8.19 14.40 10.81
CA ARG A 94 -9.36 13.89 10.09
C ARG A 94 -8.89 12.94 9.00
N TYR A 95 -9.62 11.84 8.83
CA TYR A 95 -9.42 10.94 7.71
C TYR A 95 -9.71 11.69 6.41
N CYS A 96 -8.67 12.00 5.64
CA CYS A 96 -8.79 12.56 4.29
C CYS A 96 -8.80 11.43 3.25
N ALA A 97 -9.21 11.73 2.01
CA ALA A 97 -9.19 10.74 0.93
C ALA A 97 -7.78 10.14 0.71
N SER A 98 -6.72 10.90 0.97
CA SER A 98 -5.33 10.43 0.91
C SER A 98 -5.05 9.29 1.90
N VAL A 99 -5.63 9.33 3.12
CA VAL A 99 -5.51 8.20 4.06
C VAL A 99 -6.11 6.93 3.46
N ILE A 100 -7.26 7.05 2.80
CA ILE A 100 -7.93 5.90 2.18
C ILE A 100 -7.11 5.42 0.97
N SER A 101 -6.54 6.33 0.17
CA SER A 101 -5.67 5.98 -0.95
C SER A 101 -4.43 5.23 -0.49
N ASP A 102 -3.74 5.73 0.54
CA ASP A 102 -2.55 5.07 1.09
C ASP A 102 -2.87 3.66 1.61
N ILE A 103 -4.03 3.49 2.27
CA ILE A 103 -4.49 2.16 2.72
C ILE A 103 -4.79 1.25 1.52
N VAL A 104 -5.41 1.77 0.46
CA VAL A 104 -5.72 0.99 -0.74
C VAL A 104 -4.43 0.57 -1.45
N ASP A 105 -3.45 1.47 -1.54
CA ASP A 105 -2.15 1.19 -2.14
C ASP A 105 -1.40 0.13 -1.32
N GLU A 106 -1.36 0.27 0.01
CA GLU A 106 -0.81 -0.78 0.89
C GLU A 106 -1.53 -2.12 0.69
N LEU A 107 -2.86 -2.14 0.62
CA LEU A 107 -3.61 -3.39 0.41
C LEU A 107 -3.34 -4.04 -0.95
N ASN A 108 -3.11 -3.23 -2.00
CA ASN A 108 -2.74 -3.74 -3.31
C ASN A 108 -1.31 -4.27 -3.33
N ASP A 109 -0.36 -3.58 -2.69
CA ASP A 109 1.03 -4.05 -2.57
C ASP A 109 1.09 -5.37 -1.77
N HIS A 110 0.28 -5.53 -0.73
CA HIS A 110 0.15 -6.80 -0.01
C HIS A 110 -0.54 -7.90 -0.83
N ALA A 111 -1.31 -7.55 -1.86
CA ALA A 111 -1.84 -8.52 -2.80
C ALA A 111 -0.75 -9.05 -3.74
N ASP A 112 0.30 -8.25 -4.01
CA ASP A 112 1.43 -8.59 -4.89
C ASP A 112 2.66 -9.15 -4.13
N ASP A 113 2.70 -9.04 -2.79
CA ASP A 113 3.71 -9.65 -1.90
C ASP A 113 3.48 -11.17 -1.74
N HIS A 114 3.35 -11.87 -2.86
CA HIS A 114 3.54 -13.31 -2.96
C HIS A 114 4.97 -13.64 -2.57
N ASP A 115 5.15 -14.06 -1.32
CA ASP A 115 6.37 -14.70 -0.89
C ASP A 115 6.75 -15.77 -1.92
N SER A 116 8.01 -15.76 -2.36
CA SER A 116 8.66 -16.72 -3.26
C SER A 116 8.37 -18.22 -3.04
N ARG A 117 7.64 -18.55 -1.98
CA ARG A 117 7.16 -19.87 -1.57
C ARG A 117 5.74 -20.21 -2.04
N PHE A 118 4.93 -19.23 -2.46
CA PHE A 118 3.52 -19.45 -2.83
C PHE A 118 3.14 -18.70 -4.10
N PHE A 119 2.43 -19.39 -4.99
CA PHE A 119 1.86 -18.82 -6.22
C PHE A 119 0.33 -18.69 -6.06
N THR A 120 -0.29 -17.71 -6.70
CA THR A 120 -1.75 -17.61 -6.79
C THR A 120 -2.33 -18.59 -7.80
N GLU A 121 -3.63 -18.91 -7.67
CA GLU A 121 -4.31 -19.74 -8.67
C GLU A 121 -4.25 -19.14 -10.09
N THR A 122 -4.16 -17.81 -10.20
CA THR A 122 -4.03 -17.09 -11.48
C THR A 122 -2.63 -17.26 -12.10
N GLU A 123 -1.61 -17.50 -11.29
CA GLU A 123 -0.23 -17.76 -11.73
C GLU A 123 0.04 -19.24 -12.03
N HIS A 124 -0.80 -20.14 -11.52
CA HIS A 124 -0.76 -21.54 -11.93
C HIS A 124 -1.21 -21.67 -13.38
N ILE A 125 -0.41 -22.36 -14.18
CA ILE A 125 -0.73 -22.60 -15.59
C ILE A 125 -1.55 -23.89 -15.74
N ASN A 126 -2.58 -23.88 -16.59
CA ASN A 126 -3.32 -25.07 -17.02
C ASN A 126 -3.12 -25.39 -18.51
N THR A 127 -2.50 -24.49 -19.28
CA THR A 127 -2.03 -24.70 -20.65
C THR A 127 -0.71 -23.92 -20.79
N SER A 128 0.30 -24.49 -21.44
CA SER A 128 1.60 -23.83 -21.60
C SER A 128 1.67 -22.98 -22.87
N VAL A 129 2.20 -21.76 -22.76
CA VAL A 129 2.64 -20.92 -23.88
C VAL A 129 4.16 -20.96 -24.07
N GLY A 130 4.84 -21.91 -23.42
CA GLY A 130 6.28 -22.14 -23.57
C GLY A 130 7.14 -21.33 -22.61
N ALA A 131 8.16 -20.64 -23.13
CA ALA A 131 9.21 -20.02 -22.31
C ALA A 131 8.70 -18.94 -21.33
N ALA A 132 7.56 -18.31 -21.62
CA ALA A 132 6.95 -17.32 -20.73
C ALA A 132 6.35 -17.91 -19.45
N ASP A 133 6.21 -19.23 -19.38
CA ASP A 133 5.66 -19.94 -18.22
C ASP A 133 6.72 -20.70 -17.41
N ALA A 134 8.01 -20.54 -17.77
CA ALA A 134 9.10 -21.17 -17.05
C ALA A 134 9.13 -20.73 -15.58
N GLY A 135 9.04 -21.70 -14.67
CA GLY A 135 9.05 -21.45 -13.21
C GLY A 135 7.68 -21.29 -12.55
N LYS A 136 6.59 -21.26 -13.34
CA LYS A 136 5.22 -21.28 -12.79
C LYS A 136 4.80 -22.72 -12.44
N PRO A 137 4.03 -22.93 -11.36
CA PRO A 137 3.45 -24.22 -11.01
C PRO A 137 2.29 -24.60 -11.92
N ILE A 138 1.96 -25.90 -11.97
CA ILE A 138 0.93 -26.44 -12.85
C ILE A 138 -0.39 -26.63 -12.09
N LYS A 139 -1.50 -26.33 -12.75
CA LYS A 139 -2.86 -26.69 -12.33
C LYS A 139 -3.27 -28.00 -13.00
N LEU A 140 -3.77 -28.95 -12.21
CA LEU A 140 -4.34 -30.19 -12.73
C LEU A 140 -5.81 -29.99 -13.15
N ASP A 141 -6.28 -30.83 -14.07
CA ASP A 141 -7.69 -30.88 -14.45
C ASP A 141 -8.56 -31.57 -13.37
N SER A 142 -9.86 -31.72 -13.64
CA SER A 142 -10.79 -32.37 -12.71
C SER A 142 -10.52 -33.88 -12.50
N GLY A 143 -9.74 -34.49 -13.39
CA GLY A 143 -9.25 -35.87 -13.29
C GLY A 143 -7.88 -35.98 -12.63
N GLY A 144 -7.20 -34.86 -12.34
CA GLY A 144 -5.84 -34.84 -11.79
C GLY A 144 -4.73 -34.93 -12.84
N PHE A 145 -5.04 -34.71 -14.12
CA PHE A 145 -4.07 -34.76 -15.21
C PHE A 145 -3.49 -33.39 -15.55
N ILE A 146 -2.31 -33.42 -16.18
CA ILE A 146 -1.63 -32.26 -16.75
C ILE A 146 -2.11 -32.12 -18.20
N ASP A 147 -2.29 -30.89 -18.68
CA ASP A 147 -2.67 -30.60 -20.06
C ASP A 147 -1.58 -31.02 -21.07
N ASP A 148 -2.00 -31.58 -22.21
CA ASP A 148 -1.11 -32.13 -23.24
C ASP A 148 -0.10 -31.08 -23.76
N SER A 149 -0.45 -29.79 -23.77
CA SER A 149 0.48 -28.73 -24.20
C SER A 149 1.70 -28.58 -23.29
N MET A 150 1.63 -29.06 -22.04
CA MET A 150 2.75 -29.04 -21.09
C MET A 150 3.65 -30.26 -21.20
N ILE A 151 3.19 -31.30 -21.88
CA ILE A 151 3.91 -32.55 -22.05
C ILE A 151 4.52 -32.54 -23.46
N ASN A 152 5.85 -32.59 -23.55
CA ASN A 152 6.48 -32.84 -24.85
C ASN A 152 6.39 -34.33 -25.19
N GLU A 153 5.24 -34.77 -25.69
CA GLU A 153 4.95 -36.17 -26.02
C GLU A 153 6.00 -36.77 -26.97
N ALA A 154 6.50 -35.98 -27.93
CA ALA A 154 7.55 -36.40 -28.87
C ALA A 154 8.91 -36.68 -28.20
N GLY A 155 9.14 -36.12 -27.00
CA GLY A 155 10.31 -36.41 -26.18
C GLY A 155 10.20 -37.68 -25.34
N ILE A 156 9.01 -38.27 -25.22
CA ILE A 156 8.77 -39.49 -24.45
C ILE A 156 9.06 -40.69 -25.35
N ASN A 157 10.29 -41.21 -25.27
CA ASN A 157 10.70 -42.36 -26.07
C ASN A 157 10.19 -43.68 -25.47
N HIS A 158 9.18 -44.29 -26.12
CA HIS A 158 8.63 -45.60 -25.74
C HIS A 158 9.39 -46.81 -26.34
N SER A 159 10.42 -46.58 -27.17
CA SER A 159 11.07 -47.63 -27.96
C SER A 159 11.86 -48.67 -27.16
N ASN A 160 12.08 -48.43 -25.86
CA ASN A 160 12.78 -49.34 -24.94
C ASN A 160 11.82 -50.13 -24.04
N ILE A 161 10.50 -50.00 -24.20
CA ILE A 161 9.52 -50.82 -23.50
C ILE A 161 9.43 -52.17 -24.22
N THR A 162 10.07 -53.19 -23.66
CA THR A 162 10.22 -54.52 -24.29
C THR A 162 9.04 -55.48 -24.05
N ASP A 163 7.98 -55.03 -23.37
CA ASP A 163 6.84 -55.89 -22.98
C ASP A 163 5.48 -55.40 -23.55
N ASP A 164 5.48 -54.61 -24.63
CA ASP A 164 4.24 -54.04 -25.15
C ASP A 164 3.38 -55.05 -25.95
N GLU A 165 3.93 -56.17 -26.44
CA GLU A 165 3.19 -57.04 -27.37
C GLU A 165 3.38 -58.56 -27.20
N SER A 166 3.93 -59.07 -26.08
CA SER A 166 4.19 -60.54 -25.96
C SER A 166 3.68 -61.29 -24.72
N GLU A 167 3.20 -60.63 -23.66
CA GLU A 167 2.61 -61.31 -22.49
C GLU A 167 1.07 -61.27 -22.50
N LYS A 168 0.44 -61.52 -23.66
CA LYS A 168 -0.95 -62.02 -23.67
C LYS A 168 -0.94 -63.49 -23.31
N HIS A 169 -0.80 -63.78 -22.02
CA HIS A 169 -1.14 -65.08 -21.46
C HIS A 169 -2.54 -65.46 -21.97
N ARG A 170 -2.56 -66.57 -22.72
CA ARG A 170 -3.73 -67.22 -23.29
C ARG A 170 -4.81 -67.54 -22.26
#